data_AF-A0A519ETQ7-F1
#
_entry.id   AF-A0A519ETQ7-F1
#
_cell.length_a   1.000
_cell.length_b   1.000
_cell.length_c   1.000
_cell.angle_alpha   90.00
_cell.angle_beta   90.00
_cell.angle_gamma   90.00
#
_symmetry.space_group_name_H-M   'P 1'
#
loop_
_entity.id
_entity.type
_entity.pdbx_description
1 polymer ?
#
loop_
_entity_poly.entity_id
_entity_poly.type
_entity_poly.pdbx_seq_one_letter_code
_entity_poly.pdbx_strand_id
1 'polypeptide(L)'
;TAFAYDSLGDLLGNFLRLRQLGIVPYRSINHGPTVSFYYADPEGNQIELQVDSFPDAESTNAWMQSDAFKRNPIGIEFDADDMLQKLRDGVPEAELMRRPDSVR
;
A
#
# COMPACT_ATOMS: atom_id res chain seq x y z
N THR A 1 9.54 -11.89 2.77
CA THR A 1 9.87 -11.66 1.34
C THR A 1 8.94 -10.61 0.78
N ALA A 2 9.40 -9.74 -0.12
CA ALA A 2 8.57 -8.70 -0.74
C ALA A 2 8.49 -8.86 -2.27
N PHE A 3 7.31 -8.60 -2.84
CA PHE A 3 7.06 -8.58 -4.28
C PHE A 3 6.38 -7.26 -4.66
N ALA A 4 6.86 -6.64 -5.73
CA ALA A 4 6.33 -5.38 -6.24
C ALA A 4 5.40 -5.61 -7.44
N TYR A 5 4.33 -4.83 -7.49
CA TYR A 5 3.43 -4.69 -8.63
C TYR A 5 3.75 -3.40 -9.39
N ASP A 6 3.39 -3.36 -10.68
CA ASP A 6 3.64 -2.20 -11.56
C ASP A 6 2.67 -1.04 -11.29
N SER A 7 1.48 -1.31 -10.73
CA SER A 7 0.44 -0.31 -10.47
C SER A 7 -0.36 -0.61 -9.20
N LEU A 8 -1.02 0.42 -8.65
CA LEU A 8 -1.94 0.23 -7.53
C LEU A 8 -3.14 -0.61 -7.96
N GLY A 9 -3.59 -0.45 -9.21
CA GLY A 9 -4.65 -1.26 -9.80
C GLY A 9 -4.34 -2.76 -9.78
N ASP A 10 -3.11 -3.15 -10.14
CA ASP A 10 -2.72 -4.57 -10.13
C ASP A 10 -2.61 -5.12 -8.70
N LEU A 11 -2.07 -4.33 -7.77
CA LEU A 11 -1.99 -4.70 -6.36
C LEU A 11 -3.38 -4.91 -5.76
N LEU A 12 -4.31 -3.97 -5.97
CA LEU A 12 -5.69 -4.04 -5.48
C LEU A 12 -6.50 -5.13 -6.20
N GLY A 13 -6.22 -5.38 -7.48
CA GLY A 13 -6.79 -6.50 -8.23
C GLY A 13 -6.39 -7.84 -7.64
N ASN A 14 -5.11 -8.00 -7.27
CA ASN A 14 -4.65 -9.21 -6.58
C ASN A 14 -5.24 -9.32 -5.15
N PHE A 15 -5.33 -8.22 -4.40
CA PHE A 15 -6.02 -8.20 -3.11
C PHE A 15 -7.45 -8.75 -3.23
N LEU A 16 -8.23 -8.26 -4.20
CA LEU A 16 -9.60 -8.73 -4.43
C LEU A 16 -9.65 -10.23 -4.75
N ARG A 17 -8.75 -10.71 -5.61
CA ARG A 17 -8.65 -12.13 -5.98
C ARG A 17 -8.36 -13.01 -4.76
N LEU A 18 -7.40 -12.61 -3.92
CA LEU A 18 -7.05 -13.35 -2.70
C LEU A 18 -8.19 -13.31 -1.67
N ARG A 19 -8.83 -12.16 -1.50
CA ARG A 19 -9.98 -12.00 -0.60
C ARG A 19 -11.13 -12.94 -0.95
N GLN A 20 -11.43 -13.15 -2.23
CA GLN A 20 -12.45 -14.11 -2.68
C GLN A 20 -12.15 -15.56 -2.29
N LEU A 21 -10.89 -15.88 -1.99
CA LEU A 21 -10.45 -17.19 -1.49
C LEU A 21 -10.37 -17.23 0.04
N GLY A 22 -10.80 -16.18 0.75
CA GLY A 22 -10.68 -16.06 2.20
C GLY A 22 -9.28 -15.68 2.69
N ILE A 23 -8.36 -15.34 1.78
CA ILE A 23 -7.00 -14.91 2.12
C ILE A 23 -6.99 -13.39 2.22
N VAL A 24 -6.91 -12.87 3.45
CA VAL A 24 -6.91 -11.44 3.74
C VAL A 24 -5.57 -11.02 4.33
N PRO A 25 -5.07 -9.81 4.02
CA PRO A 25 -3.87 -9.31 4.66
C PRO A 25 -4.14 -9.10 6.15
N TYR A 26 -3.18 -9.42 7.00
CA TYR A 26 -3.27 -9.06 8.42
C TYR A 26 -2.93 -7.58 8.63
N ARG A 27 -2.32 -6.92 7.63
CA ARG A 27 -2.01 -5.50 7.67
C ARG A 27 -2.05 -4.88 6.26
N SER A 28 -2.74 -3.76 6.16
CA SER A 28 -2.81 -2.90 4.98
C SER A 28 -2.29 -1.53 5.36
N ILE A 29 -1.18 -1.08 4.77
CA ILE A 29 -0.49 0.12 5.23
C ILE A 29 0.08 0.94 4.07
N ASN A 30 -0.11 2.25 4.13
CA ASN A 30 0.56 3.21 3.26
C ASN A 30 1.78 3.76 4.02
N HIS A 31 2.97 3.28 3.64
CA HIS A 31 4.24 3.73 4.20
C HIS A 31 4.59 5.13 3.74
N GLY A 32 4.10 5.57 2.57
CA GLY A 32 4.50 6.79 1.90
C GLY A 32 5.33 6.52 0.65
N PRO A 33 6.50 5.86 0.74
CA PRO A 33 7.22 5.40 -0.45
C PRO A 33 6.53 4.20 -1.09
N THR A 34 5.80 3.39 -0.32
CA THR A 34 5.06 2.22 -0.80
C THR A 34 3.66 2.13 -0.19
N VAL A 35 2.75 1.52 -0.93
CA VAL A 35 1.49 0.97 -0.41
C VAL A 35 1.64 -0.54 -0.34
N SER A 36 1.45 -1.12 0.85
CA SER A 36 1.78 -2.51 1.13
C SER A 36 0.62 -3.28 1.77
N PHE A 37 0.51 -4.55 1.38
CA PHE A 37 -0.29 -5.58 2.04
C PHE A 37 0.62 -6.67 2.58
N TYR A 38 0.47 -6.97 3.88
CA TYR A 38 1.19 -8.06 4.52
C TYR A 38 0.26 -9.25 4.78
N TYR A 39 0.68 -10.42 4.31
CA TYR A 39 -0.01 -11.69 4.49
C TYR A 39 0.86 -12.65 5.30
N ALA A 40 0.21 -13.56 6.02
CA ALA A 40 0.87 -14.67 6.70
C ALA A 40 0.21 -15.98 6.30
N ASP A 41 1.02 -17.00 6.03
CA ASP A 41 0.53 -18.38 5.89
C ASP A 41 0.24 -19.00 7.28
N PRO A 42 -0.42 -20.17 7.35
CA PRO A 42 -0.71 -20.85 8.62
C PRO A 42 0.54 -21.19 9.45
N GLU A 43 1.69 -21.31 8.81
CA GLU A 43 2.99 -21.55 9.45
C GLU A 43 3.66 -20.27 9.97
N GLY A 44 3.10 -19.09 9.65
CA GLY A 44 3.58 -17.79 10.10
C GLY A 44 4.61 -17.14 9.17
N ASN A 45 4.86 -17.70 7.98
CA ASN A 45 5.72 -17.07 6.98
C ASN A 45 5.03 -15.83 6.42
N GLN A 46 5.75 -14.71 6.44
CA GLN A 46 5.23 -13.42 6.03
C GLN A 46 5.69 -13.04 4.62
N ILE A 47 4.73 -12.58 3.82
CA ILE A 47 4.97 -11.96 2.54
C ILE A 47 4.41 -10.55 2.53
N GLU A 48 5.13 -9.67 1.85
CA GLU A 48 4.70 -8.33 1.51
C GLU A 48 4.42 -8.25 0.02
N LEU A 49 3.25 -7.73 -0.33
CA LEU A 49 2.91 -7.32 -1.68
C LEU A 49 2.81 -5.80 -1.68
N GLN A 50 3.52 -5.13 -2.59
CA GLN A 50 3.60 -3.67 -2.57
C GLN A 50 3.55 -3.04 -3.96
N VAL A 51 3.34 -1.74 -3.99
CA VAL A 51 3.57 -0.87 -5.15
C VAL A 51 4.32 0.38 -4.70
N ASP A 52 5.24 0.86 -5.53
CA ASP A 52 5.96 2.12 -5.29
C ASP A 52 5.03 3.32 -5.54
N SER A 53 5.04 4.28 -4.63
CA SER A 53 4.19 5.48 -4.71
C SER A 53 4.81 6.61 -5.55
N PHE A 54 6.06 6.44 -5.97
CA PHE A 54 6.86 7.44 -6.67
C PHE A 54 7.45 6.86 -7.97
N PRO A 55 7.65 7.69 -9.01
CA PRO A 55 8.10 7.21 -10.32
C PRO A 55 9.55 6.73 -10.34
N ASP A 56 10.37 7.14 -9.36
CA ASP A 56 11.79 6.83 -9.32
C ASP A 56 12.38 6.89 -7.89
N ALA A 57 13.62 6.42 -7.78
CA ALA A 57 14.35 6.41 -6.52
C ALA A 57 14.69 7.81 -6.00
N GLU A 58 14.88 8.80 -6.89
CA GLU A 58 15.21 10.17 -6.50
C GLU A 58 14.04 10.83 -5.76
N SER A 59 12.85 10.75 -6.35
CA SER A 59 11.60 11.26 -5.76
C SER A 59 11.24 10.53 -4.46
N THR A 60 11.44 9.21 -4.41
CA THR A 60 11.31 8.42 -3.17
C THR A 60 12.25 8.92 -2.08
N ASN A 61 13.54 9.10 -2.39
CA ASN A 61 14.55 9.59 -1.45
C ASN A 61 14.25 11.01 -0.98
N ALA A 62 13.80 11.89 -1.87
CA ALA A 62 13.40 13.25 -1.52
C ALA A 62 12.23 13.25 -0.52
N TRP A 63 11.22 12.40 -0.74
CA TRP A 63 10.08 12.32 0.17
C TRP A 63 10.47 11.71 1.53
N MET A 64 11.37 10.73 1.58
CA MET A 64 11.89 10.18 2.84
C MET A 64 12.68 11.19 3.69
N GLN A 65 13.18 12.29 3.10
CA GLN A 65 13.82 13.37 3.86
C GLN A 65 12.82 14.39 4.44
N SER A 66 11.54 14.29 4.07
CA SER A 66 10.48 15.20 4.50
C SER A 66 10.13 15.07 5.98
N ASP A 67 9.55 16.13 6.55
CA ASP A 67 9.04 16.08 7.92
C ASP A 67 7.84 15.14 8.07
N ALA A 68 7.10 14.87 6.98
CA ALA A 68 6.02 13.88 7.00
C ALA A 68 6.58 12.49 7.32
N PHE A 69 7.67 12.08 6.67
CA PHE A 69 8.33 10.82 6.97
C PHE A 69 8.93 10.81 8.38
N LYS A 70 9.61 11.89 8.81
CA LYS A 70 10.16 11.97 10.17
C LYS A 70 9.09 11.83 11.27
N ARG A 71 7.90 12.40 11.06
CA ARG A 71 6.77 12.31 12.01
C ARG A 71 6.23 10.88 12.13
N ASN A 72 6.17 10.17 11.01
CA ASN A 72 5.69 8.80 10.98
C ASN A 72 6.48 8.01 9.92
N PRO A 73 7.57 7.32 10.29
CA PRO A 73 8.34 6.50 9.35
C PRO A 73 7.69 5.14 9.08
N ILE A 74 6.74 4.73 9.92
CA ILE A 74 6.07 3.42 9.81
C ILE A 74 4.94 3.45 8.79
N GLY A 75 4.21 4.55 8.68
CA GLY A 75 3.06 4.65 7.77
C GLY A 75 1.71 4.61 8.46
N ILE A 76 0.66 4.61 7.66
CA ILE A 76 -0.73 4.72 8.12
C ILE A 76 -1.53 3.56 7.55
N GLU A 77 -2.21 2.84 8.45
CA GLU A 77 -3.10 1.75 8.04
C GLU A 77 -4.34 2.31 7.34
N PHE A 78 -4.82 1.57 6.35
CA PHE A 78 -5.97 1.97 5.54
C PHE A 78 -6.91 0.78 5.33
N ASP A 79 -8.17 1.10 5.01
CA ASP A 79 -9.15 0.12 4.59
C ASP A 79 -8.96 -0.20 3.10
N ALA A 80 -8.59 -1.45 2.81
CA ALA A 80 -8.31 -1.91 1.46
C ALA A 80 -9.54 -1.92 0.54
N ASP A 81 -10.72 -2.17 1.11
CA ASP A 81 -11.98 -2.16 0.37
C ASP A 81 -12.40 -0.75 0.01
N ASP A 82 -12.24 0.22 0.92
CA ASP A 82 -12.46 1.64 0.64
C ASP A 82 -11.52 2.16 -0.46
N MET A 83 -10.23 1.83 -0.38
CA MET A 83 -9.27 2.22 -1.42
C MET A 83 -9.61 1.60 -2.78
N LEU A 84 -9.99 0.31 -2.81
CA LEU A 84 -10.44 -0.36 -4.04
C LEU A 84 -11.71 0.29 -4.61
N GLN A 85 -12.67 0.66 -3.75
CA GLN A 85 -13.89 1.31 -4.19
C GLN A 85 -13.59 2.67 -4.81
N LYS A 86 -12.75 3.49 -4.17
CA LYS A 86 -12.32 4.80 -4.73
C LYS A 86 -11.60 4.67 -6.06
N LEU A 87 -10.75 3.66 -6.22
CA LEU A 87 -10.11 3.39 -7.51
C LEU A 87 -11.15 3.08 -8.59
N ARG A 88 -12.15 2.25 -8.28
CA ARG A 88 -13.25 1.92 -9.21
C ARG A 88 -14.13 3.12 -9.54
N ASP A 89 -14.27 4.05 -8.61
CA ASP A 89 -14.99 5.31 -8.81
C ASP A 89 -14.17 6.33 -9.63
N GLY A 90 -12.95 5.97 -10.05
CA GLY A 90 -12.11 6.76 -10.94
C GLY A 90 -11.14 7.72 -10.24
N VAL A 91 -10.95 7.60 -8.92
CA VAL A 91 -9.92 8.37 -8.22
C VAL A 91 -8.54 7.95 -8.75
N PRO A 92 -7.67 8.90 -9.18
CA PRO A 92 -6.36 8.56 -9.70
C PRO A 92 -5.47 7.83 -8.69
N GLU A 93 -4.69 6.84 -9.17
CA GLU A 93 -3.79 6.06 -8.30
C GLU A 93 -2.83 6.94 -7.49
N ALA A 94 -2.25 7.97 -8.12
CA ALA A 94 -1.34 8.91 -7.45
C ALA A 94 -2.00 9.67 -6.29
N GLU A 95 -3.33 9.87 -6.32
CA GLU A 95 -4.06 10.46 -5.20
C GLU A 95 -4.29 9.44 -4.09
N LEU A 96 -4.63 8.20 -4.43
CA LEU A 96 -4.83 7.11 -3.46
C LEU A 96 -3.54 6.70 -2.75
N MET A 97 -2.41 6.70 -3.47
CA MET A 97 -1.10 6.37 -2.91
C MET A 97 -0.51 7.51 -2.07
N ARG A 98 -1.03 8.74 -2.18
CA ARG A 98 -0.55 9.85 -1.36
C ARG A 98 -0.88 9.60 0.10
N ARG A 99 0.15 9.32 0.91
CA ARG A 99 -0.04 9.08 2.34
C ARG A 99 -0.59 10.32 3.05
N PRO A 100 -1.67 10.19 3.84
CA PRO A 100 -2.13 11.28 4.69
C PRO A 100 -1.14 11.55 5.84
N ASP A 101 -1.31 12.67 6.55
CA ASP A 101 -0.52 12.97 7.75
C ASP A 101 -1.05 12.27 9.02
N SER A 102 -2.32 11.87 9.03
CA SER A 102 -2.98 11.20 10.17
C SER A 102 -4.08 10.23 9.70
N VAL A 103 -4.45 9.30 10.57
CA VAL A 103 -5.64 8.44 10.40
C VAL A 103 -6.87 9.35 10.48
N ARG A 104 -7.82 9.17 9.56
CA ARG A 104 -9.12 9.88 9.61
C ARG A 104 -10.08 9.29 10.62
#